data_AF-A0A0K1FEE3-F1
#
_entry.id   AF-A0A0K1FEE3-F1
#
_cell.length_a   1.000
_cell.length_b   1.000
_cell.length_c   1.000
_cell.angle_alpha   90.00
_cell.angle_beta   90.00
_cell.angle_gamma   90.00
#
_symmetry.space_group_name_H-M   'P 1'
#
loop_
_entity.id
_entity.type
_entity.pdbx_description
1 polymer ?
#
loop_
_entity_poly.entity_id
_entity_poly.type
_entity_poly.pdbx_seq_one_letter_code
_entity_poly.pdbx_strand_id
1 'polypeptide(L)'
;MKNKKYIAGVLALALGLGIAAPSAEAAPAVQSLDYINGATNEYSFRMKEEARVHEQNVRKIRFEFRRDGDQEKYDRAMKEEQRRHDRAVKQIKRDYDQRTPWRR
;
A
#
# COMPACT_ATOMS: atom_id res chain seq x y z
N MET A 1 -48.05 21.31 0.71
CA MET A 1 -47.43 21.83 1.96
C MET A 1 -46.03 21.24 2.13
N LYS A 2 -45.03 22.10 2.43
CA LYS A 2 -43.69 21.84 3.02
C LYS A 2 -42.65 21.20 2.07
N ASN A 3 -41.77 21.96 1.39
CA ASN A 3 -40.60 22.77 1.83
C ASN A 3 -39.41 21.92 2.34
N LYS A 4 -38.25 21.99 1.67
CA LYS A 4 -37.08 22.76 2.16
C LYS A 4 -35.89 22.72 1.20
N LYS A 5 -35.44 23.92 0.85
CA LYS A 5 -34.14 24.24 0.25
C LYS A 5 -33.09 24.13 1.35
N TYR A 6 -31.95 23.50 1.06
CA TYR A 6 -30.79 23.55 1.94
C TYR A 6 -29.72 24.43 1.29
N ILE A 7 -29.56 25.61 1.87
CA ILE A 7 -28.41 26.49 1.74
C ILE A 7 -27.49 26.13 2.91
N ALA A 8 -26.26 25.73 2.61
CA ALA A 8 -25.11 25.71 3.52
C ALA A 8 -23.90 25.83 2.58
N GLY A 9 -23.06 26.85 2.60
CA GLY A 9 -22.63 27.70 3.70
C GLY A 9 -21.10 27.73 3.59
N VAL A 10 -20.55 28.54 2.67
CA VAL A 10 -19.11 28.65 2.47
C VAL A 10 -18.55 29.50 3.62
N LEU A 11 -17.94 28.84 4.60
CA LEU A 11 -17.19 29.48 5.67
C LEU A 11 -15.76 29.70 5.18
N ALA A 12 -15.40 30.97 5.00
CA ALA A 12 -14.01 31.40 4.89
C ALA A 12 -13.37 31.41 6.29
N LEU A 13 -12.12 30.97 6.39
CA LEU A 13 -11.26 31.32 7.52
C LEU A 13 -9.86 31.65 6.99
N ALA A 14 -9.47 32.91 7.18
CA ALA A 14 -8.12 33.43 6.97
C ALA A 14 -7.21 33.12 8.17
N LEU A 15 -5.93 33.54 8.05
CA LEU A 15 -4.83 33.60 9.06
C LEU A 15 -3.90 32.36 9.02
N GLY A 16 -2.57 32.48 8.92
CA GLY A 16 -1.69 33.64 8.97
C GLY A 16 -0.23 33.26 8.60
N LEU A 17 0.56 34.30 8.35
CA LEU A 17 2.00 34.26 8.07
C LEU A 17 2.84 33.78 9.28
N GLY A 18 3.87 32.99 8.98
CA GLY A 18 5.21 33.13 9.57
C GLY A 18 5.49 32.40 10.88
N ILE A 19 6.34 31.36 10.80
CA ILE A 19 7.51 31.26 11.69
C ILE A 19 8.62 30.49 10.98
N ALA A 20 9.81 31.10 11.00
CA ALA A 20 11.06 30.53 10.54
C ALA A 20 11.54 29.40 11.49
N ALA A 21 12.33 28.50 10.91
CA ALA A 21 13.19 27.45 11.49
C ALA A 21 13.98 27.91 12.75
N PRO A 22 14.57 27.03 13.59
CA PRO A 22 15.17 25.74 13.21
C PRO A 22 15.05 24.60 14.25
N SER A 23 15.76 23.51 13.98
CA SER A 23 16.19 22.47 14.93
C SER A 23 15.30 21.22 15.02
N ALA A 24 15.71 20.19 14.30
CA ALA A 24 15.85 18.85 14.85
C ALA A 24 16.89 18.14 13.98
N GLU A 25 17.79 17.39 14.61
CA GLU A 25 18.89 16.67 13.98
C GLU A 25 18.55 16.12 12.59
N ALA A 26 19.52 16.28 11.69
CA ALA A 26 19.52 15.62 10.40
C ALA A 26 19.19 14.13 10.59
N ALA A 27 17.93 13.75 10.31
CA ALA A 27 17.63 12.38 9.95
C ALA A 27 18.63 12.03 8.85
N PRO A 28 19.37 10.91 8.97
CA PRO A 28 20.32 10.54 7.92
C PRO A 28 19.55 10.62 6.62
N ALA A 29 20.08 11.39 5.66
CA ALA A 29 19.49 11.51 4.34
C ALA A 29 19.45 10.09 3.76
N VAL A 30 18.33 9.41 3.98
CA VAL A 30 18.04 8.12 3.38
C VAL A 30 18.00 8.47 1.91
N GLN A 31 19.09 8.16 1.23
CA GLN A 31 19.21 8.27 -0.22
C GLN A 31 17.90 7.74 -0.76
N SER A 32 17.09 8.63 -1.34
CA SER A 32 15.89 8.23 -2.02
C SER A 32 16.38 7.38 -3.18
N LEU A 33 16.44 6.07 -2.96
CA LEU A 33 16.42 5.11 -4.04
C LEU A 33 15.24 5.55 -4.89
N ASP A 34 15.50 6.00 -6.12
CA ASP A 34 14.47 6.41 -7.06
C ASP A 34 13.65 5.16 -7.38
N TYR A 35 12.69 4.85 -6.50
CA TYR A 35 11.80 3.74 -6.68
C TYR A 35 10.86 4.11 -7.82
N ILE A 36 11.09 3.48 -8.96
CA ILE A 36 10.44 3.70 -10.28
C ILE A 36 8.89 3.78 -10.21
N ASN A 37 8.27 3.32 -9.12
CA ASN A 37 6.81 3.24 -8.92
C ASN A 37 6.21 4.33 -7.99
N GLY A 38 6.90 5.47 -7.80
CA GLY A 38 6.41 6.55 -6.94
C GLY A 38 6.26 6.11 -5.48
N ALA A 39 7.17 5.24 -5.01
CA ALA A 39 7.29 4.91 -3.61
C ALA A 39 8.34 5.82 -2.99
N THR A 40 8.03 6.41 -1.85
CA THR A 40 8.93 7.33 -1.14
C THR A 40 9.99 6.60 -0.32
N ASN A 41 9.81 5.29 -0.07
CA ASN A 41 10.75 4.45 0.65
C ASN A 41 10.65 2.97 0.23
N GLU A 42 11.66 2.19 0.63
CA GLU A 42 11.83 0.76 0.33
C GLU A 42 10.63 -0.08 0.76
N TYR A 43 10.13 0.18 1.97
CA TYR A 43 8.98 -0.53 2.51
C TYR A 43 7.74 -0.36 1.62
N SER A 44 7.43 0.89 1.25
CA SER A 44 6.27 1.20 0.41
C SER A 44 6.44 0.60 -0.99
N PHE A 45 7.67 0.56 -1.51
CA PHE A 45 7.96 -0.10 -2.78
C PHE A 45 7.67 -1.60 -2.69
N ARG A 46 8.24 -2.29 -1.70
CA ARG A 46 8.06 -3.73 -1.48
C ARG A 46 6.59 -4.10 -1.24
N MET A 47 5.86 -3.29 -0.47
CA MET A 47 4.43 -3.50 -0.24
C MET A 47 3.61 -3.36 -1.54
N LYS A 48 3.90 -2.37 -2.37
CA LYS A 48 3.25 -2.20 -3.68
C LYS A 48 3.60 -3.35 -4.62
N GLU A 49 4.86 -3.77 -4.65
CA GLU A 49 5.30 -4.89 -5.49
C GLU A 49 4.63 -6.21 -5.07
N GLU A 50 4.60 -6.50 -3.78
CA GLU A 50 3.92 -7.69 -3.23
C GLU A 50 2.41 -7.69 -3.53
N ALA A 51 1.75 -6.52 -3.45
CA ALA A 51 0.35 -6.39 -3.87
C ALA A 51 0.13 -6.70 -5.36
N ARG A 52 1.06 -6.28 -6.23
CA ARG A 52 1.01 -6.60 -7.67
C ARG A 52 1.21 -8.09 -7.94
N VAL A 53 2.16 -8.72 -7.25
CA VAL A 53 2.40 -10.17 -7.34
C VAL A 53 1.16 -10.94 -6.89
N HIS A 54 0.57 -10.55 -5.76
CA HIS A 54 -0.66 -11.16 -5.26
C HIS A 54 -1.81 -11.03 -6.27
N GLU A 55 -2.02 -9.84 -6.83
CA GLU A 55 -3.05 -9.62 -7.84
C GLU A 55 -2.83 -10.48 -9.10
N GLN A 56 -1.59 -10.59 -9.58
CA GLN A 56 -1.25 -11.43 -10.73
C GLN A 56 -1.54 -12.91 -10.46
N ASN A 57 -1.18 -13.41 -9.28
CA ASN A 57 -1.46 -14.79 -8.89
C ASN A 57 -2.96 -15.06 -8.77
N VAL A 58 -3.72 -14.17 -8.14
CA VAL A 58 -5.18 -14.27 -8.05
C VAL A 58 -5.81 -14.25 -9.45
N ARG A 59 -5.34 -13.39 -10.36
CA ARG A 59 -5.80 -13.37 -11.75
C ARG A 59 -5.51 -14.69 -12.47
N LYS A 60 -4.34 -15.29 -12.24
CA LYS A 60 -3.97 -16.61 -12.78
C LYS A 60 -4.91 -17.70 -12.26
N ILE A 61 -5.15 -17.76 -10.95
CA ILE A 61 -6.06 -18.73 -10.32
C ILE A 61 -7.48 -18.60 -10.89
N ARG A 62 -7.99 -17.36 -11.03
CA ARG A 62 -9.30 -17.10 -11.65
C ARG A 62 -9.36 -17.51 -13.11
N PHE A 63 -8.26 -17.36 -13.86
CA PHE A 63 -8.20 -17.80 -15.24
C PHE A 63 -8.24 -19.33 -15.34
N GLU A 64 -7.49 -20.03 -14.48
CA GLU A 64 -7.52 -21.49 -14.43
C GLU A 64 -8.92 -22.01 -14.08
N PHE A 65 -9.57 -21.42 -13.07
CA PHE A 65 -10.95 -21.76 -12.70
C PHE A 65 -11.95 -21.53 -13.83
N ARG A 66 -11.83 -20.44 -14.59
CA ARG A 66 -12.70 -20.22 -15.77
C ARG A 66 -12.51 -21.28 -16.85
N ARG A 67 -11.35 -21.96 -16.88
CA ARG A 67 -11.04 -22.99 -17.86
C ARG A 67 -11.53 -24.38 -17.43
N ASP A 68 -11.35 -24.74 -16.15
CA ASP A 68 -11.67 -26.08 -15.65
C ASP A 68 -12.97 -26.15 -14.83
N GLY A 69 -13.44 -25.04 -14.26
CA GLY A 69 -14.66 -24.97 -13.44
C GLY A 69 -14.55 -25.67 -12.09
N ASP A 70 -13.33 -26.07 -11.67
CA ASP A 70 -13.12 -26.84 -10.44
C ASP A 70 -13.07 -25.92 -9.22
N GLN A 71 -14.17 -25.94 -8.46
CA GLN A 71 -14.35 -25.10 -7.27
C GLN A 71 -13.38 -25.48 -6.13
N GLU A 72 -13.13 -26.77 -5.89
CA GLU A 72 -12.26 -27.21 -4.80
C GLU A 72 -10.81 -26.78 -5.07
N LYS A 73 -10.37 -26.96 -6.31
CA LYS A 73 -9.04 -26.51 -6.76
C LYS A 73 -8.91 -24.99 -6.66
N TYR A 74 -9.93 -24.23 -7.06
CA TYR A 74 -9.94 -22.77 -6.93
C TYR A 74 -9.83 -22.33 -5.47
N ASP A 75 -10.66 -22.88 -4.57
CA ASP A 75 -10.68 -22.50 -3.16
C ASP A 75 -9.36 -22.84 -2.47
N ARG A 76 -8.80 -24.00 -2.78
CA ARG A 76 -7.47 -24.40 -2.31
C ARG A 76 -6.39 -23.42 -2.79
N ALA A 77 -6.35 -23.12 -4.09
CA ALA A 77 -5.36 -22.23 -4.67
C ALA A 77 -5.47 -20.80 -4.13
N MET A 78 -6.69 -20.28 -3.96
CA MET A 78 -6.95 -18.98 -3.34
C MET A 78 -6.44 -18.92 -1.91
N LYS A 79 -6.68 -19.97 -1.11
CA LYS A 79 -6.21 -20.05 0.27
C LYS A 79 -4.69 -20.15 0.36
N GLU A 80 -4.05 -20.88 -0.55
CA GLU A 80 -2.61 -20.99 -0.64
C GLU A 80 -1.97 -19.65 -1.04
N GLU A 81 -2.52 -18.94 -2.02
CA GLU A 81 -2.05 -17.62 -2.43
C GLU A 81 -2.25 -16.58 -1.32
N GLN A 82 -3.37 -16.59 -0.61
CA GLN A 82 -3.58 -15.71 0.53
C GLN A 82 -2.53 -15.95 1.63
N ARG A 83 -2.25 -17.23 1.95
CA ARG A 83 -1.19 -17.58 2.91
C ARG A 83 0.18 -17.11 2.46
N ARG A 84 0.49 -17.20 1.17
CA ARG A 84 1.76 -16.67 0.61
C ARG A 84 1.84 -15.16 0.79
N HIS A 85 0.79 -14.44 0.40
CA HIS A 85 0.71 -12.98 0.53
C HIS A 85 0.89 -12.54 1.98
N ASP A 86 0.17 -13.17 2.92
CA ASP A 86 0.27 -12.86 4.35
C ASP A 86 1.69 -13.07 4.89
N ARG A 87 2.37 -14.15 4.47
CA ARG A 87 3.76 -14.42 4.85
C ARG A 87 4.71 -13.37 4.29
N ALA A 88 4.56 -13.01 3.02
CA ALA A 88 5.39 -11.99 2.37
C ALA A 88 5.21 -10.61 3.03
N VAL A 89 3.96 -10.21 3.29
CA VAL A 89 3.66 -8.96 4.00
C VAL A 89 4.25 -8.95 5.41
N LYS A 90 4.14 -10.06 6.15
CA LYS A 90 4.77 -10.17 7.48
C LYS A 90 6.28 -10.05 7.41
N GLN A 91 6.92 -10.63 6.39
CA GLN A 91 8.36 -10.52 6.20
C GLN A 91 8.78 -9.09 5.86
N ILE A 92 8.08 -8.42 4.93
CA ILE A 92 8.36 -7.03 4.57
C ILE A 92 8.23 -6.11 5.79
N LYS A 93 7.18 -6.30 6.59
CA LYS A 93 6.99 -5.56 7.86
C LYS A 93 8.12 -5.82 8.84
N ARG A 94 8.48 -7.08 9.06
CA ARG A 94 9.57 -7.46 9.95
C ARG A 94 10.91 -6.87 9.51
N ASP A 95 11.23 -6.92 8.22
CA ASP A 95 12.47 -6.37 7.69
C ASP A 95 12.54 -4.85 7.93
N TYR A 96 11.42 -4.14 7.74
CA TYR A 96 11.31 -2.71 8.03
C TYR A 96 11.53 -2.41 9.52
N ASP A 97 10.86 -3.15 10.41
CA ASP A 97 10.99 -2.98 11.86
C ASP A 97 12.44 -3.25 12.33
N GLN A 98 13.11 -4.22 11.73
CA GLN A 98 14.49 -4.59 12.03
C GLN A 98 15.52 -3.76 11.26
N ARG A 99 15.09 -2.77 10.46
CA ARG A 99 15.94 -1.97 9.55
C ARG A 99 16.87 -2.83 8.69
N THR A 100 16.39 -4.01 8.31
CA THR A 100 17.14 -4.94 7.47
C THR A 100 16.99 -4.49 6.02
N PRO A 101 18.09 -4.14 5.33
CA PRO A 101 18.01 -3.74 3.93
C PRO A 101 17.58 -4.92 3.06
N TRP A 102 16.68 -4.67 2.12
CA TRP A 102 16.10 -5.70 1.24
C TRP A 102 17.09 -6.31 0.26
N ARG A 103 18.16 -5.57 -0.09
CA ARG A 103 19.29 -6.07 -0.88
C ARG A 103 20.59 -5.67 -0.17
N ARG A 104 21.46 -6.65 0.09
CA ARG A 104 22.84 -6.44 0.52
C ARG A 104 23.76 -6.45 -0.68
#